data_AF-A0A939WFX7-F1
#
_entry.id   AF-A0A939WFX7-F1
#
_cell.length_a   1.000
_cell.length_b   1.000
_cell.length_c   1.000
_cell.angle_alpha   90.00
_cell.angle_beta   90.00
_cell.angle_gamma   90.00
#
_symmetry.space_group_name_H-M   'P 1'
#
loop_
_entity.id
_entity.type
_entity.pdbx_description
1 polymer ?
#
loop_
_entity_poly.entity_id
_entity_poly.type
_entity_poly.pdbx_seq_one_letter_code
_entity_poly.pdbx_strand_id
1 'polypeptide(L)'
;MTTRYKNWIKNAETPDESDYFVLPDDGKKRRKGALMNLCFCFLFIALLVAAGLVNQSSSRTAWIFYPYIVLFLPAVYFAFGACAFASLVLVRHNVSLSRKEWEKSLARCKHSGGALLVLSGINALLEIVFIVLHRNDEIVRDIVYLGVLLGLTVGCVLYGIYFDRSFSKPAGDSRE
;
A
#
# COMPACT_ATOMS: atom_id res chain seq x y z
N MET A 1 0.68 16.13 -38.71
CA MET A 1 0.96 15.07 -37.72
C MET A 1 2.33 15.34 -37.11
N THR A 2 2.37 15.83 -35.88
CA THR A 2 3.57 16.40 -35.22
C THR A 2 4.64 15.34 -34.98
N THR A 3 5.91 15.72 -35.17
CA THR A 3 7.11 14.87 -34.98
C THR A 3 7.11 14.13 -33.63
N ARG A 4 6.51 14.75 -32.60
CA ARG A 4 6.29 14.16 -31.27
C ARG A 4 5.44 12.89 -31.29
N TYR A 5 4.39 12.84 -32.11
CA TYR A 5 3.50 11.68 -32.20
C TYR A 5 4.17 10.49 -32.90
N LYS A 6 4.91 10.76 -33.98
CA LYS A 6 5.71 9.73 -34.67
C LYS A 6 6.80 9.16 -33.76
N ASN A 7 7.46 10.01 -32.97
CA ASN A 7 8.45 9.56 -32.00
C ASN A 7 7.82 8.74 -30.87
N TRP A 8 6.60 9.06 -30.46
CA TRP A 8 5.88 8.30 -29.43
C TRP A 8 5.49 6.90 -29.91
N ILE A 9 5.00 6.77 -31.15
CA ILE A 9 4.71 5.47 -31.77
C ILE A 9 5.98 4.66 -31.97
N LYS A 10 7.05 5.29 -32.48
CA LYS A 10 8.32 4.61 -32.75
C LYS A 10 8.97 4.09 -31.45
N ASN A 11 8.92 4.86 -30.36
CA ASN A 11 9.38 4.43 -29.04
C ASN A 11 8.48 3.35 -28.41
N ALA A 12 7.23 3.21 -28.85
CA ALA A 12 6.33 2.15 -28.43
C ALA A 12 6.54 0.84 -29.22
N GLU A 13 6.97 0.93 -30.48
CA GLU A 13 7.26 -0.22 -31.36
C GLU A 13 8.64 -0.83 -31.12
N THR A 14 9.66 -0.02 -30.81
CA THR A 14 11.00 -0.50 -30.48
C THR A 14 11.45 0.07 -29.15
N PRO A 15 11.14 -0.59 -28.02
CA PRO A 15 11.65 -0.18 -26.72
C PRO A 15 13.17 -0.32 -26.75
N ASP A 16 13.88 0.75 -26.39
CA ASP A 16 15.35 0.78 -26.33
C ASP A 16 15.87 -0.42 -25.52
N GLU A 17 16.85 -1.17 -26.06
CA GLU A 17 17.38 -2.38 -25.41
C GLU A 17 17.98 -2.10 -24.02
N SER A 18 18.39 -0.85 -23.79
CA SER A 18 18.88 -0.34 -22.50
C SER A 18 17.81 -0.18 -21.41
N ASP A 19 16.52 -0.32 -21.77
CA ASP A 19 15.37 -0.19 -20.86
C ASP A 19 14.91 -1.56 -20.30
N TYR A 20 15.50 -2.66 -20.78
CA TYR A 20 15.32 -4.01 -20.24
C TYR A 20 16.36 -4.29 -19.18
N PHE A 21 16.12 -3.75 -17.99
CA PHE A 21 16.86 -4.18 -16.81
C PHE A 21 16.43 -5.61 -16.47
N VAL A 22 17.26 -6.60 -16.82
CA VAL A 22 17.18 -7.93 -16.20
C VAL A 22 17.51 -7.72 -14.73
N LEU A 23 16.49 -7.68 -13.87
CA LEU A 23 16.71 -7.54 -12.43
C LEU A 23 17.71 -8.61 -11.99
N PRO A 24 18.87 -8.24 -11.41
CA PRO A 24 19.92 -9.18 -11.02
C PRO A 24 19.58 -9.94 -9.73
N ASP A 25 18.29 -10.12 -9.43
CA ASP A 25 17.82 -10.61 -8.14
C ASP A 25 17.19 -12.00 -8.28
N ASP A 26 17.63 -12.92 -7.43
CA ASP A 26 17.17 -14.31 -7.36
C ASP A 26 15.64 -14.37 -7.43
N GLY A 27 15.06 -15.08 -8.41
CA GLY A 27 13.60 -15.18 -8.58
C GLY A 27 12.84 -15.60 -7.31
N LYS A 28 13.51 -16.30 -6.39
CA LYS A 28 13.00 -16.64 -5.04
C LYS A 28 12.76 -15.41 -4.16
N LYS A 29 13.66 -14.42 -4.14
CA LYS A 29 13.51 -13.18 -3.36
C LYS A 29 12.35 -12.33 -3.88
N ARG A 30 12.21 -12.22 -5.20
CA ARG A 30 11.10 -11.49 -5.85
C ARG A 30 9.75 -12.12 -5.51
N ARG A 31 9.65 -13.45 -5.61
CA ARG A 31 8.44 -14.19 -5.25
C ARG A 31 8.06 -14.00 -3.78
N LYS A 32 9.06 -14.05 -2.88
CA LYS A 32 8.85 -13.77 -1.46
C LYS A 32 8.35 -12.34 -1.24
N GLY A 33 8.95 -11.36 -1.92
CA GLY A 33 8.53 -9.96 -1.83
C GLY A 33 7.09 -9.73 -2.29
N ALA A 34 6.68 -10.42 -3.36
CA ALA A 34 5.32 -10.33 -3.90
C ALA A 34 4.30 -10.93 -2.94
N LEU A 35 4.62 -12.10 -2.39
CA LEU A 35 3.77 -12.75 -1.41
C LEU A 35 3.63 -11.92 -0.13
N MET A 36 4.70 -11.26 0.31
CA MET A 36 4.66 -10.35 1.46
C MET A 36 3.81 -9.11 1.19
N ASN A 37 3.95 -8.46 0.03
CA ASN A 37 3.07 -7.33 -0.33
C ASN A 37 1.58 -7.74 -0.35
N LEU A 38 1.27 -8.92 -0.88
CA LEU A 38 -0.10 -9.47 -0.83
C LEU A 38 -0.56 -9.77 0.60
N CYS A 39 0.31 -10.32 1.45
CA CYS A 39 0.01 -10.60 2.84
C CYS A 39 -0.36 -9.31 3.61
N PHE A 40 0.44 -8.25 3.45
CA PHE A 40 0.13 -6.94 4.03
C PHE A 40 -1.15 -6.34 3.46
N CYS A 41 -1.37 -6.46 2.14
CA CYS A 41 -2.63 -6.03 1.53
C CYS A 41 -3.84 -6.72 2.16
N PHE A 42 -3.78 -8.04 2.31
CA PHE A 42 -4.85 -8.82 2.93
C PHE A 42 -5.06 -8.41 4.38
N LEU A 43 -3.98 -8.24 5.15
CA LEU A 43 -4.03 -7.77 6.53
C LEU A 43 -4.71 -6.40 6.65
N PHE A 44 -4.36 -5.43 5.81
CA PHE A 44 -4.95 -4.09 5.86
C PHE A 44 -6.44 -4.10 5.53
N ILE A 45 -6.84 -4.85 4.49
CA ILE A 45 -8.25 -5.00 4.14
C ILE A 45 -9.02 -5.70 5.27
N ALA A 46 -8.46 -6.77 5.84
CA ALA A 46 -9.09 -7.50 6.93
C ALA A 46 -9.30 -6.62 8.17
N LEU A 47 -8.31 -5.78 8.53
CA LEU A 47 -8.43 -4.85 9.65
C LEU A 47 -9.46 -3.74 9.38
N LEU A 48 -9.51 -3.20 8.17
CA LEU A 48 -10.55 -2.22 7.81
C LEU A 48 -11.95 -2.85 7.88
N VAL A 49 -12.13 -4.06 7.34
CA VAL A 49 -13.41 -4.77 7.44
C VAL A 49 -13.76 -5.06 8.89
N ALA A 50 -12.80 -5.54 9.70
CA ALA A 50 -13.01 -5.79 11.12
C ALA A 50 -13.45 -4.52 11.87
N ALA A 51 -12.82 -3.37 11.59
CA ALA A 51 -13.22 -2.09 12.17
C ALA A 51 -14.68 -1.72 11.82
N GLY A 52 -15.09 -1.94 10.58
CA GLY A 52 -16.48 -1.73 10.15
C GLY A 52 -17.48 -2.66 10.85
N LEU A 53 -17.08 -3.87 11.21
CA LEU A 53 -17.93 -4.85 11.89
C LEU A 53 -18.14 -4.54 13.39
N VAL A 54 -17.26 -3.78 14.03
CA VAL A 54 -17.40 -3.40 15.45
C VAL A 54 -18.67 -2.55 15.69
N ASN A 55 -19.11 -1.80 14.67
CA ASN A 55 -20.38 -1.05 14.63
C ASN A 55 -20.78 -0.40 15.97
N GLN A 56 -19.96 0.55 16.40
CA GLN A 56 -20.10 1.27 17.66
C GLN A 56 -20.74 2.64 17.48
N SER A 57 -21.17 3.25 18.58
CA SER A 57 -21.80 4.58 18.57
C SER A 57 -20.95 5.68 17.90
N SER A 58 -19.61 5.62 18.02
CA SER A 58 -18.71 6.60 17.38
C SER A 58 -18.82 6.62 15.85
N SER A 59 -19.18 5.49 15.23
CA SER A 59 -19.36 5.36 13.77
C SER A 59 -20.52 6.20 13.21
N ARG A 60 -21.43 6.67 14.07
CA ARG A 60 -22.53 7.58 13.68
C ARG A 60 -22.10 9.04 13.71
N THR A 61 -20.89 9.32 14.17
CA THR A 61 -20.34 10.66 14.26
C THR A 61 -19.56 10.98 12.98
N ALA A 62 -20.03 11.98 12.24
CA ALA A 62 -19.51 12.33 10.93
C ALA A 62 -17.97 12.49 10.89
N TRP A 63 -17.41 13.12 11.91
CA TRP A 63 -15.97 13.40 12.00
C TRP A 63 -15.09 12.16 12.23
N ILE A 64 -15.66 11.02 12.63
CA ILE A 64 -14.96 9.72 12.73
C ILE A 64 -15.28 8.86 11.51
N PHE A 65 -16.55 8.86 11.10
CA PHE A 65 -17.02 8.09 9.95
C PHE A 65 -16.33 8.49 8.64
N TYR A 66 -16.25 9.79 8.33
CA TYR A 66 -15.69 10.23 7.05
C TYR A 66 -14.21 9.90 6.89
N PRO A 67 -13.32 10.20 7.87
CA PRO A 67 -11.93 9.79 7.78
C PRO A 67 -11.77 8.26 7.69
N TYR A 68 -12.65 7.48 8.31
CA TYR A 68 -12.65 6.03 8.20
C TYR A 68 -12.99 5.55 6.78
N ILE A 69 -14.04 6.10 6.15
CA ILE A 69 -14.37 5.76 4.75
C ILE A 69 -13.23 6.14 3.81
N VAL A 70 -12.57 7.27 4.06
CA VAL A 70 -11.42 7.71 3.26
C VAL A 70 -10.24 6.72 3.35
N LEU A 71 -10.11 5.91 4.40
CA LEU A 71 -9.06 4.86 4.48
C LEU A 71 -9.19 3.77 3.41
N PHE A 72 -10.39 3.54 2.87
CA PHE A 72 -10.57 2.55 1.81
C PHE A 72 -9.90 2.96 0.50
N LEU A 73 -9.78 4.25 0.20
CA LEU A 73 -9.12 4.73 -1.02
C LEU A 73 -7.63 4.33 -1.08
N PRO A 74 -6.78 4.69 -0.10
CA PRO A 74 -5.38 4.26 -0.10
C PRO A 74 -5.27 2.75 0.03
N ALA A 75 -6.15 2.06 0.77
CA ALA A 75 -6.13 0.60 0.85
C ALA A 75 -6.39 -0.09 -0.50
N VAL A 76 -7.38 0.39 -1.27
CA VAL A 76 -7.65 -0.12 -2.62
C VAL A 76 -6.50 0.21 -3.57
N TYR A 77 -5.92 1.41 -3.48
CA TYR A 77 -4.76 1.79 -4.30
C TYR A 77 -3.52 0.93 -3.97
N PHE A 78 -3.32 0.60 -2.69
CA PHE A 78 -2.31 -0.35 -2.23
C PHE A 78 -2.55 -1.73 -2.83
N ALA A 79 -3.80 -2.22 -2.79
CA ALA A 79 -4.17 -3.51 -3.38
C ALA A 79 -3.87 -3.57 -4.88
N PHE A 80 -4.15 -2.51 -5.64
CA PHE A 80 -3.76 -2.44 -7.04
C PHE A 80 -2.24 -2.52 -7.25
N GLY A 81 -1.45 -1.88 -6.39
CA GLY A 81 0.01 -1.99 -6.40
C GLY A 81 0.49 -3.42 -6.11
N ALA A 82 -0.03 -4.03 -5.03
CA ALA A 82 0.33 -5.37 -4.60
C ALA A 82 -0.07 -6.46 -5.61
N CYS A 83 -1.28 -6.39 -6.17
CA CYS A 83 -1.77 -7.31 -7.19
C CYS A 83 -1.02 -7.16 -8.51
N ALA A 84 -0.72 -5.93 -8.95
CA ALA A 84 0.11 -5.71 -10.14
C ALA A 84 1.51 -6.28 -9.95
N PHE A 85 2.13 -6.06 -8.79
CA PHE A 85 3.43 -6.64 -8.48
C PHE A 85 3.39 -8.18 -8.46
N ALA A 86 2.34 -8.75 -7.86
CA ALA A 86 2.17 -10.19 -7.81
C ALA A 86 1.91 -10.83 -9.18
N SER A 87 1.10 -10.20 -10.04
CA SER A 87 0.85 -10.73 -11.40
C SER A 87 2.12 -10.71 -12.25
N LEU A 88 2.93 -9.64 -12.12
CA LEU A 88 4.22 -9.51 -12.80
C LEU A 88 5.24 -10.57 -12.37
N VAL A 89 5.20 -11.01 -11.11
CA VAL A 89 6.20 -11.95 -10.54
C VAL A 89 5.73 -13.41 -10.57
N LEU A 90 4.45 -13.67 -10.29
CA LEU A 90 3.91 -15.02 -10.11
C LEU A 90 3.33 -15.61 -11.41
N VAL A 91 2.79 -14.77 -12.29
CA VAL A 91 2.08 -15.20 -13.50
C VAL A 91 2.96 -15.02 -14.74
N ARG A 92 3.61 -13.87 -14.89
CA ARG A 92 4.56 -13.61 -15.99
C ARG A 92 5.96 -14.10 -15.64
N HIS A 93 6.21 -15.38 -15.85
CA HIS A 93 7.49 -16.02 -15.49
C HIS A 93 8.68 -15.68 -16.43
N ASN A 94 8.43 -15.06 -17.60
CA ASN A 94 9.42 -14.96 -18.71
C ASN A 94 9.36 -13.66 -19.54
N VAL A 95 8.62 -12.63 -19.13
CA VAL A 95 8.60 -11.37 -19.87
C VAL A 95 9.65 -10.44 -19.26
N SER A 96 10.57 -9.97 -20.09
CA SER A 96 11.51 -8.88 -19.79
C SER A 96 10.71 -7.70 -19.24
N LEU A 97 10.62 -7.63 -17.92
CA LEU A 97 9.78 -6.65 -17.25
C LEU A 97 10.41 -5.29 -17.45
N SER A 98 9.69 -4.35 -18.06
CA SER A 98 10.16 -2.98 -18.11
C SER A 98 10.29 -2.48 -16.67
N ARG A 99 11.50 -2.04 -16.30
CA ARG A 99 11.82 -1.49 -14.97
C ARG A 99 10.78 -0.44 -14.51
N LYS A 100 10.20 0.28 -15.47
CA LYS A 100 9.13 1.25 -15.28
C LYS A 100 7.87 0.65 -14.65
N GLU A 101 7.46 -0.56 -15.05
CA GLU A 101 6.26 -1.21 -14.49
C GLU A 101 6.48 -1.67 -13.05
N TRP A 102 7.67 -2.19 -12.77
CA TRP A 102 8.10 -2.58 -11.42
C TRP A 102 8.12 -1.40 -10.47
N GLU A 103 8.88 -0.36 -10.81
CA GLU A 103 9.01 0.85 -9.99
C GLU A 103 7.66 1.54 -9.78
N LYS A 104 6.80 1.55 -10.80
CA LYS A 104 5.45 2.10 -10.69
C LYS A 104 4.59 1.32 -9.70
N SER A 105 4.60 -0.02 -9.74
CA SER A 105 3.85 -0.84 -8.78
C SER A 105 4.34 -0.64 -7.35
N LEU A 106 5.66 -0.53 -7.17
CA LEU A 106 6.29 -0.33 -5.87
C LEU A 106 6.03 1.07 -5.30
N ALA A 107 6.10 2.10 -6.15
CA ALA A 107 5.76 3.48 -5.78
C ALA A 107 4.31 3.59 -5.33
N ARG A 108 3.38 2.89 -5.99
CA ARG A 108 1.97 2.83 -5.58
C ARG A 108 1.83 2.32 -4.15
N CYS A 109 2.47 1.19 -3.82
CA CYS A 109 2.43 0.61 -2.48
C CYS A 109 3.05 1.54 -1.42
N LYS A 110 4.17 2.20 -1.74
CA LYS A 110 4.83 3.14 -0.82
C LYS A 110 3.95 4.35 -0.50
N HIS A 111 3.43 5.02 -1.53
CA HIS A 111 2.61 6.22 -1.36
C HIS A 111 1.27 5.91 -0.67
N SER A 112 0.60 4.82 -1.07
CA SER A 112 -0.65 4.41 -0.40
C SER A 112 -0.44 3.92 1.02
N GLY A 113 0.62 3.17 1.30
CA GLY A 113 0.95 2.73 2.66
C GLY A 113 1.22 3.91 3.59
N GLY A 114 1.94 4.93 3.11
CA GLY A 114 2.14 6.18 3.86
C GLY A 114 0.83 6.94 4.10
N ALA A 115 -0.04 7.06 3.09
CA ALA A 115 -1.35 7.69 3.26
C ALA A 115 -2.24 6.91 4.26
N LEU A 116 -2.20 5.58 4.22
CA LEU A 116 -2.93 4.71 5.14
C LEU A 116 -2.44 4.88 6.58
N LEU A 117 -1.13 5.00 6.79
CA LEU A 117 -0.54 5.29 8.11
C LEU A 117 -1.05 6.62 8.69
N VAL A 118 -1.00 7.70 7.90
CA VAL A 118 -1.42 9.03 8.35
C VAL A 118 -2.91 9.05 8.69
N LEU A 119 -3.75 8.53 7.79
CA LEU A 119 -5.20 8.52 7.99
C LEU A 119 -5.64 7.60 9.14
N SER A 120 -4.95 6.47 9.35
CA SER A 120 -5.28 5.55 10.46
C SER A 120 -4.87 6.16 11.79
N GLY A 121 -3.74 6.84 11.85
CA GLY A 121 -3.32 7.63 13.02
C GLY A 121 -4.31 8.75 13.36
N ILE A 122 -4.79 9.50 12.35
CA ILE A 122 -5.83 10.52 12.55
C ILE A 122 -7.10 9.89 13.12
N ASN A 123 -7.61 8.81 12.51
CA ASN A 123 -8.80 8.12 13.02
C ASN A 123 -8.63 7.64 14.46
N ALA A 124 -7.47 7.07 14.81
CA ALA A 124 -7.19 6.60 16.17
C ALA A 124 -7.21 7.77 17.17
N LEU A 125 -6.65 8.93 16.81
CA LEU A 125 -6.69 10.13 17.65
C LEU A 125 -8.12 10.65 17.85
N LEU A 126 -8.92 10.70 16.78
CA LEU A 126 -10.32 11.15 16.88
C LEU A 126 -11.16 10.20 17.74
N GLU A 127 -10.91 8.89 17.64
CA GLU A 127 -11.56 7.90 18.49
C GLU A 127 -11.17 8.06 19.97
N ILE A 128 -9.90 8.31 20.28
CA ILE A 128 -9.46 8.62 21.66
C ILE A 128 -10.20 9.84 22.20
N VAL A 129 -10.30 10.91 21.40
CA VAL A 129 -11.04 12.12 21.78
C VAL A 129 -12.52 11.78 22.02
N PHE A 130 -13.13 10.94 21.18
CA PHE A 130 -14.52 10.52 21.33
C PHE A 130 -14.75 9.78 22.65
N ILE A 131 -13.91 8.80 22.98
CA ILE A 131 -13.99 8.01 24.22
C ILE A 131 -13.88 8.92 25.46
N VAL A 132 -12.99 9.91 25.42
CA VAL A 132 -12.79 10.85 26.53
C VAL A 132 -14.02 11.74 26.75
N LEU A 133 -14.65 12.20 25.66
CA LEU A 133 -15.80 13.10 25.70
C LEU A 133 -17.12 12.36 25.99
N HIS A 134 -17.29 11.15 25.46
CA HIS A 134 -18.50 10.35 25.58
C HIS A 134 -18.21 9.10 26.41
N ARG A 135 -18.35 9.23 27.73
CA ARG A 135 -18.30 8.09 28.66
C ARG A 135 -19.62 7.32 28.63
N ASN A 136 -19.85 6.64 27.51
CA ASN A 136 -21.04 5.81 27.31
C ASN A 136 -20.84 4.37 27.79
N ASP A 137 -21.96 3.65 27.93
CA ASP A 137 -21.98 2.23 28.33
C ASP A 137 -21.32 1.29 27.30
N GLU A 138 -21.10 1.74 26.07
CA GLU A 138 -20.48 0.95 24.98
C GLU A 138 -18.94 1.01 24.95
N ILE A 139 -18.29 1.48 26.02
CA ILE A 139 -16.83 1.69 26.10
C ILE A 139 -15.98 0.49 25.63
N VAL A 140 -16.47 -0.74 25.83
CA VAL A 140 -15.78 -1.97 25.38
C VAL A 140 -15.65 -1.99 23.87
N ARG A 141 -16.72 -1.62 23.12
CA ARG A 141 -16.68 -1.60 21.66
C ARG A 141 -15.73 -0.51 21.16
N ASP A 142 -15.79 0.68 21.75
CA ASP A 142 -14.91 1.80 21.43
C ASP A 142 -13.43 1.42 21.61
N ILE A 143 -13.09 0.72 22.70
CA ILE A 143 -11.74 0.19 22.94
C ILE A 143 -11.35 -0.85 21.88
N VAL A 144 -12.27 -1.75 21.50
CA VAL A 144 -12.01 -2.77 20.47
C VAL A 144 -11.74 -2.10 19.11
N TYR A 145 -12.55 -1.12 18.71
CA TYR A 145 -12.34 -0.40 17.45
C TYR A 145 -11.05 0.40 17.45
N LEU A 146 -10.74 1.10 18.55
CA LEU A 146 -9.45 1.77 18.73
C LEU A 146 -8.30 0.77 18.60
N GLY A 147 -8.42 -0.41 19.22
CA GLY A 147 -7.46 -1.50 19.09
C GLY A 147 -7.24 -1.95 17.64
N VAL A 148 -8.31 -2.06 16.84
CA VAL A 148 -8.21 -2.39 15.41
C VAL A 148 -7.53 -1.28 14.61
N LEU A 149 -7.86 -0.01 14.87
CA LEU A 149 -7.21 1.13 14.21
C LEU A 149 -5.72 1.25 14.56
N LEU A 150 -5.37 1.01 15.82
CA LEU A 150 -3.97 0.94 16.26
C LEU A 150 -3.26 -0.25 15.61
N GLY A 151 -3.92 -1.40 15.50
CA GLY A 151 -3.42 -2.55 14.77
C GLY A 151 -3.13 -2.24 13.30
N LEU A 152 -4.02 -1.51 12.63
CA LEU A 152 -3.81 -1.03 11.25
C LEU A 152 -2.61 -0.07 11.16
N THR A 153 -2.51 0.87 12.11
CA THR A 153 -1.42 1.84 12.19
C THR A 153 -0.07 1.14 12.36
N VAL A 154 0.03 0.21 13.33
CA VAL A 154 1.22 -0.62 13.57
C VAL A 154 1.55 -1.45 12.34
N GLY A 155 0.55 -2.06 11.69
CA GLY A 155 0.72 -2.78 10.45
C GLY A 155 1.35 -1.93 9.34
N CYS A 156 0.93 -0.66 9.21
CA CYS A 156 1.51 0.28 8.25
C CYS A 156 2.96 0.64 8.59
N VAL A 157 3.29 0.82 9.87
CA VAL A 157 4.68 1.04 10.31
C VAL A 157 5.56 -0.17 10.00
N LEU A 158 5.10 -1.38 10.35
CA LEU A 158 5.80 -2.63 10.06
C LEU A 158 6.02 -2.81 8.55
N TYR A 159 5.01 -2.46 7.74
CA TYR A 159 5.15 -2.46 6.29
C TYR A 159 6.21 -1.46 5.81
N GLY A 160 6.24 -0.24 6.34
CA GLY A 160 7.26 0.76 6.04
C GLY A 160 8.68 0.26 6.34
N ILE A 161 8.88 -0.32 7.52
CA ILE A 161 10.18 -0.92 7.92
C ILE A 161 10.56 -2.07 6.99
N TYR A 162 9.61 -2.96 6.68
CA TYR A 162 9.82 -4.07 5.75
C TYR A 162 10.19 -3.55 4.35
N PHE A 163 9.48 -2.52 3.88
CA PHE A 163 9.68 -1.92 2.57
C PHE A 163 11.07 -1.30 2.47
N ASP A 164 11.49 -0.51 3.47
CA ASP A 164 12.82 0.09 3.47
C ASP A 164 13.93 -0.96 3.52
N ARG A 165 13.78 -1.99 4.35
CA ARG A 165 14.77 -3.09 4.40
C ARG A 165 14.87 -3.87 3.09
N SER A 166 13.76 -4.03 2.39
CA SER A 166 13.67 -4.87 1.18
C SER A 166 13.97 -4.09 -0.11
N PHE A 167 13.74 -2.77 -0.12
CA PHE A 167 13.78 -1.96 -1.33
C PHE A 167 14.56 -0.64 -1.22
N SER A 168 14.94 -0.14 -0.03
CA SER A 168 15.71 1.12 0.13
C SER A 168 17.23 0.97 0.00
N LYS A 169 17.75 -0.16 -0.52
CA LYS A 169 19.14 -0.19 -1.02
C LYS A 169 19.15 0.26 -2.48
N PRO A 170 19.54 1.50 -2.80
CA PRO A 170 19.98 1.79 -4.15
C PRO A 170 21.22 0.94 -4.43
N ALA A 171 21.27 0.44 -5.68
CA ALA A 171 22.47 -0.03 -6.31
C ALA A 171 23.65 0.90 -5.99
N GLY A 172 24.84 0.31 -5.84
CA GLY A 172 26.06 1.06 -5.67
C GLY A 172 26.11 2.27 -6.59
N ASP A 173 26.47 3.37 -5.96
CA ASP A 173 27.22 4.45 -6.56
C ASP A 173 28.11 3.88 -7.69
N SER A 174 27.68 4.11 -8.92
CA SER A 174 28.41 3.81 -10.16
C SER A 174 28.42 5.07 -11.00
N ARG A 175 28.75 6.18 -10.33
CA ARG A 175 29.34 7.37 -10.94
C ARG A 175 30.76 7.52 -10.40
N GLU A 176 31.64 6.63 -10.86
CA GLU A 176 33.08 6.89 -10.96
C GLU A 176 33.52 6.54 -12.39
#